data_AF-A0A7I0EE04-F1
#
_entry.id   AF-A0A7I0EE04-F1
#
_cell.length_a   1.000
_cell.length_b   1.000
_cell.length_c   1.000
_cell.angle_alpha   90.00
_cell.angle_beta   90.00
_cell.angle_gamma   90.00
#
_symmetry.space_group_name_H-M   'P 1'
#
loop_
_entity.id
_entity.type
_entity.pdbx_description
1 polymer ?
#
loop_
_entity_poly.entity_id
_entity_poly.type
_entity_poly.pdbx_seq_one_letter_code
_entity_poly.pdbx_strand_id
1 'polypeptide(L)'
;MTNTPAEFIAYCLAHPQDRDGSTWDQKCVALVFRAGGFTDSRNSAYRAALATEAAGHKLDTTTPLDRLPAGWFVYFDKAGPDNGHIGMTTGNGQFGSANWRAKGWGTALGQMSIQFYIDSGARYMGASPYFINTTLDLSGLASLDLTPVIEKRRPMSALIRNYDGSIGLVTEDGELIPLASMTEVDSLRATGIVGDFVQMPDGLIWNTLTAITGRKLVQRSGNPDATAAALAPLLVSAVVAGLAGTGSGLTEEQVAQATEAAVRAVFADAAK
;
A
#
# COMPACT_ATOMS: atom_id res chain seq x y z
N MET A 1 0.56 -28.50 -15.22
CA MET A 1 1.23 -27.35 -15.88
C MET A 1 0.13 -26.39 -16.24
N THR A 2 0.16 -25.19 -15.66
CA THR A 2 -0.90 -24.20 -15.79
C THR A 2 -0.39 -23.09 -16.71
N ASN A 3 -0.73 -23.17 -17.99
CA ASN A 3 -0.22 -22.27 -19.05
C ASN A 3 -1.28 -21.28 -19.53
N THR A 4 -2.47 -21.28 -18.93
CA THR A 4 -3.59 -20.44 -19.38
C THR A 4 -4.12 -19.53 -18.28
N PRO A 5 -4.78 -18.42 -18.65
CA PRO A 5 -5.38 -17.49 -17.68
C PRO A 5 -6.49 -18.12 -16.85
N ALA A 6 -7.25 -19.05 -17.45
CA ALA A 6 -8.30 -19.80 -16.77
C ALA A 6 -7.71 -20.70 -15.67
N GLU A 7 -6.60 -21.38 -15.96
CA GLU A 7 -5.90 -22.21 -14.98
C GLU A 7 -5.28 -21.39 -13.84
N PHE A 8 -4.79 -20.18 -14.13
CA PHE A 8 -4.31 -19.26 -13.10
C PHE A 8 -5.43 -18.86 -12.14
N ILE A 9 -6.60 -18.46 -12.67
CA ILE A 9 -7.76 -18.09 -11.87
C ILE A 9 -8.26 -19.31 -11.07
N ALA A 10 -8.36 -20.48 -11.70
CA ALA A 10 -8.75 -21.72 -11.04
C ALA A 10 -7.77 -22.08 -9.91
N TYR A 11 -6.47 -21.89 -10.12
CA TYR A 11 -5.46 -22.07 -9.07
C TYR A 11 -5.71 -21.12 -7.90
N CYS A 12 -5.95 -19.83 -8.16
CA CYS A 12 -6.20 -18.83 -7.15
C CYS A 12 -7.44 -19.15 -6.30
N LEU A 13 -8.52 -19.63 -6.93
CA LEU A 13 -9.75 -20.05 -6.25
C LEU A 13 -9.54 -21.31 -5.41
N ALA A 14 -8.76 -22.28 -5.90
CA ALA A 14 -8.47 -23.53 -5.19
C ALA A 14 -7.45 -23.34 -4.04
N HIS A 15 -6.64 -22.29 -4.08
CA HIS A 15 -5.59 -22.01 -3.10
C HIS A 15 -5.76 -20.60 -2.51
N PRO A 16 -6.83 -20.36 -1.72
CA PRO A 16 -7.13 -19.04 -1.13
C PRO A 16 -6.10 -18.59 -0.08
N GLN A 17 -5.26 -19.52 0.39
CA GLN A 17 -4.16 -19.35 1.33
C GLN A 17 -2.88 -19.94 0.74
N ASP A 18 -1.73 -19.49 1.24
CA ASP A 18 -0.44 -20.11 0.93
C ASP A 18 -0.34 -21.52 1.57
N ARG A 19 0.63 -22.34 1.15
CA ARG A 19 0.90 -23.72 1.57
C ARG A 19 1.03 -23.92 3.07
N ASP A 20 1.47 -22.88 3.78
CA ASP A 20 1.61 -22.85 5.24
C ASP A 20 0.32 -22.37 5.95
N GLY A 21 -0.78 -22.18 5.21
CA GLY A 21 -2.03 -21.60 5.70
C GLY A 21 -1.97 -20.08 5.88
N SER A 22 -0.85 -19.44 5.55
CA SER A 22 -0.70 -17.99 5.68
C SER A 22 -1.35 -17.23 4.54
N THR A 23 -1.42 -15.90 4.69
CA THR A 23 -1.98 -15.02 3.67
C THR A 23 -1.07 -14.94 2.45
N TRP A 24 -1.67 -14.61 1.31
CA TRP A 24 -0.92 -14.30 0.09
C TRP A 24 -0.30 -12.89 0.11
N ASP A 25 -0.50 -12.09 1.17
CA ASP A 25 0.04 -10.72 1.22
C ASP A 25 1.56 -10.71 0.98
N GLN A 26 2.01 -9.74 0.19
CA GLN A 26 3.41 -9.57 -0.25
C GLN A 26 3.99 -10.74 -1.07
N LYS A 27 3.22 -11.79 -1.36
CA LYS A 27 3.66 -12.97 -2.10
C LYS A 27 3.21 -12.96 -3.58
N CYS A 28 3.05 -11.78 -4.18
CA CYS A 28 2.55 -11.61 -5.56
C CYS A 28 3.36 -12.35 -6.62
N VAL A 29 4.68 -12.35 -6.50
CA VAL A 29 5.56 -13.09 -7.41
C VAL A 29 5.42 -14.59 -7.17
N ALA A 30 5.45 -15.04 -5.91
CA ALA A 30 5.29 -16.45 -5.57
C ALA A 30 3.93 -17.02 -6.01
N LEU A 31 2.86 -16.22 -5.93
CA LEU A 31 1.55 -16.57 -6.49
C LEU A 31 1.68 -16.81 -7.98
N VAL A 32 2.24 -15.85 -8.73
CA VAL A 32 2.38 -15.99 -10.19
C VAL A 32 3.21 -17.20 -10.57
N PHE A 33 4.33 -17.43 -9.85
CA PHE A 33 5.16 -18.61 -10.05
C PHE A 33 4.40 -19.92 -9.85
N ARG A 34 3.65 -20.04 -8.75
CA ARG A 34 2.93 -21.28 -8.42
C ARG A 34 1.69 -21.48 -9.28
N ALA A 35 0.93 -20.42 -9.50
CA ALA A 35 -0.27 -20.43 -10.33
C ALA A 35 0.06 -20.67 -11.81
N GLY A 36 1.25 -20.30 -12.27
CA GLY A 36 1.75 -20.61 -13.62
C GLY A 36 2.62 -21.87 -13.71
N GLY A 37 2.77 -22.63 -12.62
CA GLY A 37 3.54 -23.88 -12.62
C GLY A 37 5.04 -23.72 -12.93
N PHE A 38 5.59 -22.54 -12.67
CA PHE A 38 6.97 -22.18 -12.95
C PHE A 38 7.92 -22.72 -11.85
N THR A 39 9.14 -23.10 -12.24
CA THR A 39 10.10 -23.81 -11.36
C THR A 39 11.03 -22.90 -10.56
N ASP A 40 11.16 -21.63 -10.94
CA ASP A 40 12.03 -20.67 -10.27
C ASP A 40 11.23 -19.78 -9.31
N SER A 41 11.86 -19.00 -8.43
CA SER A 41 11.13 -17.94 -7.71
C SER A 41 12.04 -16.74 -7.56
N ARG A 42 11.59 -15.57 -8.01
CA ARG A 42 12.36 -14.32 -7.87
C ARG A 42 11.87 -13.49 -6.69
N ASN A 43 12.80 -12.74 -6.12
CA ASN A 43 12.58 -11.96 -4.89
C ASN A 43 11.71 -10.71 -5.10
N SER A 44 11.47 -10.25 -6.35
CA SER A 44 10.75 -8.99 -6.61
C SER A 44 10.10 -8.98 -8.00
N ALA A 45 8.90 -8.40 -8.08
CA ALA A 45 8.16 -8.23 -9.34
C ALA A 45 8.81 -7.18 -10.26
N TYR A 46 9.48 -6.18 -9.70
CA TYR A 46 10.28 -5.22 -10.47
C TYR A 46 11.43 -5.94 -11.20
N ARG A 47 12.15 -6.82 -10.47
CA ARG A 47 13.23 -7.62 -11.07
C ARG A 47 12.69 -8.63 -12.09
N ALA A 48 11.45 -9.08 -11.94
CA ALA A 48 10.78 -9.91 -12.95
C ALA A 48 10.48 -9.09 -14.21
N ALA A 49 9.96 -7.87 -14.08
CA ALA A 49 9.70 -6.96 -15.19
C ALA A 49 10.97 -6.67 -16.02
N LEU A 50 12.07 -6.27 -15.35
CA LEU A 50 13.35 -6.02 -16.03
C LEU A 50 13.91 -7.27 -16.72
N ALA A 51 13.68 -8.44 -16.15
CA ALA A 51 14.15 -9.69 -16.75
C ALA A 51 13.35 -10.09 -18.00
N THR A 52 12.04 -9.84 -17.98
CA THR A 52 11.19 -9.97 -19.17
C THR A 52 11.70 -9.09 -20.30
N GLU A 53 12.04 -7.82 -20.02
CA GLU A 53 12.64 -6.93 -21.02
C GLU A 53 14.04 -7.37 -21.47
N ALA A 54 14.90 -7.80 -20.53
CA ALA A 54 16.25 -8.29 -20.84
C ALA A 54 16.24 -9.57 -21.69
N ALA A 55 15.16 -10.36 -21.63
CA ALA A 55 14.92 -11.51 -22.51
C ALA A 55 14.39 -11.12 -23.91
N GLY A 56 14.24 -9.82 -24.19
CA GLY A 56 13.76 -9.30 -25.48
C GLY A 56 12.24 -9.13 -25.55
N HIS A 57 11.50 -9.42 -24.48
CA HIS A 57 10.05 -9.22 -24.40
C HIS A 57 9.75 -7.84 -23.84
N LYS A 58 9.74 -6.82 -24.71
CA LYS A 58 9.42 -5.45 -24.33
C LYS A 58 8.03 -5.39 -23.68
N LEU A 59 7.92 -4.68 -22.55
CA LEU A 59 6.63 -4.46 -21.91
C LEU A 59 5.78 -3.49 -22.74
N ASP A 60 4.50 -3.83 -22.90
CA ASP A 60 3.52 -2.96 -23.52
C ASP A 60 3.05 -1.88 -22.53
N THR A 61 3.32 -0.63 -22.88
CA THR A 61 2.90 0.57 -22.15
C THR A 61 1.92 1.42 -22.95
N THR A 62 1.50 0.94 -24.12
CA THR A 62 0.73 1.68 -25.13
C THR A 62 -0.71 1.22 -25.24
N THR A 63 -0.98 -0.06 -25.00
CA THR A 63 -2.34 -0.58 -24.98
C THR A 63 -3.12 0.06 -23.83
N PRO A 64 -4.29 0.67 -24.11
CA PRO A 64 -5.16 1.19 -23.06
C PRO A 64 -5.46 0.12 -22.01
N LEU A 65 -5.45 0.50 -20.73
CA LEU A 65 -5.53 -0.46 -19.63
C LEU A 65 -6.80 -1.32 -19.68
N ASP A 66 -7.92 -0.70 -20.06
CA ASP A 66 -9.22 -1.36 -20.26
C ASP A 66 -9.24 -2.36 -21.42
N ARG A 67 -8.26 -2.28 -22.33
CA ARG A 67 -8.11 -3.13 -23.52
C ARG A 67 -6.97 -4.14 -23.40
N LEU A 68 -6.29 -4.20 -22.25
CA LEU A 68 -5.26 -5.21 -22.03
C LEU A 68 -5.88 -6.61 -22.13
N PRO A 69 -5.34 -7.51 -22.97
CA PRO A 69 -5.88 -8.85 -23.12
C PRO A 69 -5.76 -9.60 -21.80
N ALA A 70 -6.83 -10.30 -21.40
CA ALA A 70 -6.77 -11.18 -20.24
C ALA A 70 -5.64 -12.21 -20.41
N GLY A 71 -5.03 -12.59 -19.29
CA GLY A 71 -3.87 -13.49 -19.29
C GLY A 71 -2.50 -12.83 -19.36
N TRP A 72 -2.44 -11.55 -19.75
CA TRP A 72 -1.19 -10.80 -19.69
C TRP A 72 -0.79 -10.54 -18.24
N PHE A 73 0.51 -10.50 -17.98
CA PHE A 73 1.05 -10.05 -16.71
C PHE A 73 1.20 -8.53 -16.72
N VAL A 74 0.71 -7.88 -15.68
CA VAL A 74 0.92 -6.45 -15.43
C VAL A 74 1.93 -6.26 -14.33
N TYR A 75 2.88 -5.35 -14.56
CA TYR A 75 3.99 -5.09 -13.65
C TYR A 75 3.93 -3.66 -13.11
N PHE A 76 4.21 -3.53 -11.82
CA PHE A 76 4.26 -2.24 -11.14
C PHE A 76 5.52 -2.11 -10.28
N ASP A 77 6.00 -0.89 -10.17
CA ASP A 77 7.05 -0.47 -9.25
C ASP A 77 6.41 0.34 -8.12
N LYS A 78 6.63 -0.06 -6.86
CA LYS A 78 6.05 0.62 -5.68
C LYS A 78 7.04 1.51 -4.95
N ALA A 79 8.34 1.22 -5.00
CA ALA A 79 9.39 1.97 -4.30
C ALA A 79 10.82 1.50 -4.65
N GLY A 80 11.08 1.08 -5.90
CA GLY A 80 12.40 0.66 -6.34
C GLY A 80 12.58 -0.86 -6.46
N PRO A 81 13.84 -1.34 -6.60
CA PRO A 81 14.13 -2.64 -7.21
C PRO A 81 13.64 -3.86 -6.45
N ASP A 82 13.42 -3.72 -5.15
CA ASP A 82 12.97 -4.81 -4.27
C ASP A 82 11.48 -4.70 -3.89
N ASN A 83 10.81 -3.64 -4.34
CA ASN A 83 9.41 -3.36 -4.04
C ASN A 83 8.61 -3.18 -5.34
N GLY A 84 8.29 -4.30 -5.98
CA GLY A 84 7.39 -4.34 -7.12
C GLY A 84 6.08 -5.06 -6.82
N HIS A 85 5.14 -4.98 -7.76
CA HIS A 85 3.94 -5.80 -7.77
C HIS A 85 3.69 -6.40 -9.14
N ILE A 86 3.08 -7.59 -9.17
CA ILE A 86 2.70 -8.28 -10.39
C ILE A 86 1.32 -8.88 -10.22
N GLY A 87 0.54 -8.97 -11.29
CA GLY A 87 -0.55 -9.91 -11.34
C GLY A 87 -0.96 -10.21 -12.78
N MET A 88 -1.98 -11.05 -12.93
CA MET A 88 -2.47 -11.46 -14.22
C MET A 88 -3.75 -10.69 -14.54
N THR A 89 -3.77 -10.02 -15.68
CA THR A 89 -4.97 -9.37 -16.21
C THR A 89 -6.11 -10.38 -16.33
N THR A 90 -7.29 -9.96 -15.90
CA THR A 90 -8.53 -10.73 -16.05
C THR A 90 -9.40 -10.12 -17.15
N GLY A 91 -8.90 -9.09 -17.85
CA GLY A 91 -9.63 -8.33 -18.87
C GLY A 91 -10.28 -7.07 -18.29
N ASN A 92 -10.79 -6.19 -19.16
CA ASN A 92 -11.53 -4.98 -18.79
C ASN A 92 -10.82 -4.07 -17.77
N GLY A 93 -9.49 -3.97 -17.86
CA GLY A 93 -8.70 -3.14 -16.96
C GLY A 93 -8.58 -3.68 -15.54
N GLN A 94 -8.85 -4.96 -15.32
CA GLN A 94 -8.71 -5.65 -14.05
C GLN A 94 -7.55 -6.64 -14.08
N PHE A 95 -7.00 -6.94 -12.91
CA PHE A 95 -6.01 -8.00 -12.73
C PHE A 95 -6.20 -8.73 -11.40
N GLY A 96 -5.97 -10.04 -11.42
CA GLY A 96 -5.89 -10.90 -10.24
C GLY A 96 -4.47 -10.90 -9.67
N SER A 97 -4.34 -10.67 -8.37
CA SER A 97 -3.05 -10.75 -7.68
C SER A 97 -3.18 -11.04 -6.18
N ALA A 98 -2.06 -11.43 -5.60
CA ALA A 98 -1.82 -11.52 -4.17
C ALA A 98 -1.70 -10.10 -3.59
N ASN A 99 -2.80 -9.56 -3.10
CA ASN A 99 -2.85 -8.18 -2.67
C ASN A 99 -3.79 -8.01 -1.48
N TRP A 100 -3.27 -7.45 -0.39
CA TRP A 100 -4.08 -7.13 0.80
C TRP A 100 -5.28 -6.21 0.48
N ARG A 101 -5.18 -5.40 -0.59
CA ARG A 101 -6.22 -4.48 -1.06
C ARG A 101 -7.38 -5.18 -1.79
N ALA A 102 -7.21 -6.44 -2.20
CA ALA A 102 -8.28 -7.26 -2.78
C ALA A 102 -8.41 -8.58 -2.00
N LYS A 103 -9.42 -8.68 -1.13
CA LYS A 103 -9.79 -9.91 -0.41
C LYS A 103 -11.01 -10.56 -1.09
N GLY A 104 -10.89 -10.83 -2.39
CA GLY A 104 -11.99 -11.37 -3.20
C GLY A 104 -12.09 -12.89 -3.16
N TRP A 105 -10.96 -13.57 -2.96
CA TRP A 105 -10.86 -15.04 -2.97
C TRP A 105 -10.25 -15.60 -1.68
N GLY A 106 -10.10 -14.79 -0.62
CA GLY A 106 -9.53 -15.22 0.66
C GLY A 106 -8.54 -14.21 1.26
N THR A 107 -7.53 -14.72 1.96
CA THR A 107 -6.55 -13.90 2.69
C THR A 107 -5.56 -13.23 1.74
N ALA A 108 -5.91 -12.02 1.29
CA ALA A 108 -5.09 -11.14 0.44
C ALA A 108 -4.87 -11.67 -0.99
N LEU A 109 -5.92 -12.21 -1.60
CA LEU A 109 -5.96 -12.66 -2.98
C LEU A 109 -7.28 -12.22 -3.62
N GLY A 110 -7.23 -11.59 -4.79
CA GLY A 110 -8.44 -11.15 -5.50
C GLY A 110 -8.16 -10.31 -6.75
N GLN A 111 -9.24 -9.84 -7.37
CA GLN A 111 -9.19 -8.95 -8.54
C GLN A 111 -9.24 -7.48 -8.13
N MET A 112 -8.58 -6.62 -8.90
CA MET A 112 -8.68 -5.17 -8.77
C MET A 112 -8.39 -4.43 -10.07
N SER A 113 -8.81 -3.17 -10.13
CA SER A 113 -8.56 -2.30 -11.27
C SER A 113 -7.08 -1.94 -11.36
N ILE A 114 -6.53 -2.06 -12.56
CA ILE A 114 -5.17 -1.61 -12.90
C ILE A 114 -5.05 -0.11 -12.66
N GLN A 115 -6.03 0.69 -13.13
CA GLN A 115 -6.04 2.14 -12.94
C GLN A 115 -6.08 2.52 -11.46
N PHE A 116 -6.96 1.87 -10.67
CA PHE A 116 -7.01 2.10 -9.23
C PHE A 116 -5.65 1.82 -8.55
N TYR A 117 -4.95 0.78 -9.00
CA TYR A 117 -3.64 0.45 -8.45
C TYR A 117 -2.59 1.51 -8.79
N ILE A 118 -2.64 2.07 -10.01
CA ILE A 118 -1.79 3.20 -10.42
C ILE A 118 -2.09 4.44 -9.58
N ASP A 119 -3.38 4.80 -9.44
CA ASP A 119 -3.82 5.97 -8.67
C ASP A 119 -3.44 5.90 -7.18
N SER A 120 -3.15 4.70 -6.68
CA SER A 120 -2.67 4.47 -5.31
C SER A 120 -1.17 4.74 -5.12
N GLY A 121 -0.48 5.23 -6.16
CA GLY A 121 0.94 5.59 -6.14
C GLY A 121 1.88 4.53 -6.72
N ALA A 122 1.37 3.42 -7.27
CA ALA A 122 2.21 2.43 -7.95
C ALA A 122 2.54 2.90 -9.37
N ARG A 123 3.81 2.86 -9.75
CA ARG A 123 4.25 3.20 -11.11
C ARG A 123 4.03 1.99 -12.03
N TYR A 124 3.16 2.14 -13.01
CA TYR A 124 2.97 1.12 -14.05
C TYR A 124 4.23 0.95 -14.89
N MET A 125 4.75 -0.28 -14.96
CA MET A 125 5.93 -0.60 -15.77
C MET A 125 5.54 -1.12 -17.16
N GLY A 126 4.31 -1.65 -17.31
CA GLY A 126 3.80 -2.20 -18.55
C GLY A 126 3.19 -3.60 -18.35
N ALA A 127 2.70 -4.17 -19.45
CA ALA A 127 2.13 -5.52 -19.48
C ALA A 127 2.84 -6.42 -20.49
N SER A 128 2.76 -7.74 -20.31
CA SER A 128 3.34 -8.70 -21.24
C SER A 128 2.58 -10.03 -21.22
N PRO A 129 2.35 -10.69 -22.37
CA PRO A 129 1.89 -12.07 -22.40
C PRO A 129 2.96 -13.07 -21.94
N TYR A 130 4.20 -12.60 -21.77
CA TYR A 130 5.34 -13.40 -21.33
C TYR A 130 5.63 -13.18 -19.85
N PHE A 131 6.03 -14.26 -19.19
CA PHE A 131 6.65 -14.19 -17.88
C PHE A 131 8.12 -14.56 -18.01
N ILE A 132 9.00 -13.56 -18.02
CA ILE A 132 10.46 -13.69 -18.18
C ILE A 132 10.87 -14.39 -19.48
N ASN A 133 10.88 -15.72 -19.54
CA ASN A 133 11.38 -16.54 -20.66
C ASN A 133 10.38 -17.59 -21.16
N THR A 134 9.14 -17.59 -20.65
CA THR A 134 8.10 -18.56 -21.01
C THR A 134 6.90 -17.86 -21.65
N THR A 135 6.46 -18.43 -22.77
CA THR A 135 5.25 -18.03 -23.50
C THR A 135 4.03 -18.72 -22.88
N LEU A 136 3.00 -17.97 -22.51
CA LEU A 136 1.68 -18.55 -22.20
C LEU A 136 0.93 -18.86 -23.50
N ASP A 137 0.18 -19.96 -23.51
CA ASP A 137 -0.76 -20.29 -24.59
C ASP A 137 -2.08 -19.56 -24.34
N LEU A 138 -2.45 -18.66 -25.26
CA LEU A 138 -3.60 -17.76 -25.14
C LEU A 138 -4.85 -18.25 -25.88
N SER A 139 -4.85 -19.48 -26.40
CA SER A 139 -5.90 -19.99 -27.30
C SER A 139 -7.29 -20.23 -26.66
N GLY A 140 -7.47 -20.03 -25.36
CA GLY A 140 -8.72 -20.31 -24.61
C GLY A 140 -9.47 -19.11 -24.01
N LEU A 141 -9.14 -17.88 -24.40
CA LEU A 141 -9.60 -16.66 -23.72
C LEU A 141 -11.08 -16.26 -23.91
N ALA A 142 -11.75 -16.82 -24.93
CA ALA A 142 -13.06 -16.32 -25.37
C ALA A 142 -14.27 -16.73 -24.50
N SER A 143 -14.07 -17.54 -23.45
CA SER A 143 -15.18 -18.12 -22.66
C SER A 143 -15.20 -17.75 -21.18
N LEU A 144 -14.37 -16.80 -20.73
CA LEU A 144 -14.40 -16.37 -19.33
C LEU A 144 -15.52 -15.35 -19.13
N ASP A 145 -16.51 -15.72 -18.30
CA ASP A 145 -17.54 -14.80 -17.82
C ASP A 145 -16.88 -13.72 -16.94
N LEU A 146 -16.85 -12.50 -17.46
CA LEU A 146 -16.17 -11.31 -16.88
C LEU A 146 -17.14 -10.43 -16.07
N THR A 147 -18.22 -11.01 -15.55
CA THR A 147 -19.20 -10.22 -14.80
C THR A 147 -18.52 -9.58 -13.58
N PRO A 148 -18.53 -8.24 -13.46
CA PRO A 148 -17.79 -7.51 -12.43
C PRO A 148 -18.25 -7.92 -11.03
N VAL A 149 -17.30 -8.31 -10.17
CA VAL A 149 -17.54 -8.25 -8.73
C VAL A 149 -17.12 -6.85 -8.27
N ILE A 150 -18.06 -5.91 -8.34
CA ILE A 150 -17.91 -4.64 -7.64
C ILE A 150 -18.14 -4.93 -6.15
N GLU A 151 -17.12 -4.64 -5.33
CA GLU A 151 -17.21 -3.78 -4.14
C GLU A 151 -16.18 -4.17 -3.08
N LYS A 152 -15.07 -3.43 -3.02
CA LYS A 152 -14.63 -2.82 -1.76
C LYS A 152 -14.15 -1.40 -2.04
N ARG A 153 -14.81 -0.42 -1.40
CA ARG A 153 -14.37 0.98 -1.37
C ARG A 153 -12.99 1.05 -0.70
N ARG A 154 -12.22 2.10 -1.02
CA ARG A 154 -10.96 2.42 -0.34
C ARG A 154 -11.16 2.32 1.18
N PRO A 155 -10.20 1.77 1.96
CA PRO A 155 -10.23 1.98 3.40
C PRO A 155 -10.25 3.50 3.63
N MET A 156 -11.21 3.97 4.42
CA MET A 156 -11.41 5.40 4.67
C MET A 156 -10.23 6.02 5.44
N SER A 157 -9.27 5.22 5.90
CA SER A 157 -8.11 5.71 6.62
C SER A 157 -6.94 4.72 6.48
N ALA A 158 -5.71 5.24 6.56
CA ALA A 158 -4.49 4.45 6.48
C ALA A 158 -3.78 4.41 7.83
N LEU A 159 -3.24 3.25 8.22
CA LEU A 159 -2.35 3.16 9.36
C LEU A 159 -0.92 3.48 8.91
N ILE A 160 -0.26 4.39 9.62
CA ILE A 160 1.13 4.76 9.38
C ILE A 160 1.94 4.41 10.63
N ARG A 161 3.12 3.84 10.40
CA ARG A 161 4.13 3.63 11.43
C ARG A 161 5.34 4.50 11.12
N ASN A 162 5.71 5.33 12.08
CA ASN A 162 6.90 6.16 12.04
C ASN A 162 8.16 5.32 12.29
N TYR A 163 9.33 5.88 12.02
CA TYR A 163 10.61 5.17 12.17
C TYR A 163 10.99 4.92 13.66
N ASP A 164 10.48 5.73 14.59
CA ASP A 164 10.61 5.56 16.06
C ASP A 164 9.63 4.53 16.64
N GLY A 165 8.77 3.94 15.79
CA GLY A 165 7.75 2.98 16.19
C GLY A 165 6.41 3.60 16.55
N SER A 166 6.28 4.93 16.58
CA SER A 166 5.01 5.62 16.79
C SER A 166 4.01 5.28 15.69
N ILE A 167 2.74 5.22 16.06
CA ILE A 167 1.67 4.76 15.17
C ILE A 167 0.61 5.85 15.07
N GLY A 168 0.11 6.08 13.86
CA GLY A 168 -0.99 7.00 13.63
C GLY A 168 -1.95 6.51 12.57
N LEU A 169 -3.18 7.01 12.68
CA LEU A 169 -4.23 6.86 11.70
C LEU A 169 -4.25 8.12 10.83
N VAL A 170 -4.13 7.97 9.52
CA VAL A 170 -4.35 9.05 8.56
C VAL A 170 -5.77 8.95 8.02
N THR A 171 -6.56 9.98 8.27
CA THR A 171 -7.94 10.10 7.76
C THR A 171 -7.97 10.39 6.25
N GLU A 172 -9.13 10.26 5.60
CA GLU A 172 -9.29 10.59 4.17
C GLU A 172 -8.83 12.01 3.84
N ASP A 173 -9.03 12.94 4.78
CA ASP A 173 -8.66 14.34 4.59
C ASP A 173 -7.15 14.57 4.80
N GLY A 174 -6.38 13.57 5.24
CA GLY A 174 -4.95 13.68 5.50
C GLY A 174 -4.60 14.20 6.90
N GLU A 175 -5.51 14.06 7.87
CA GLU A 175 -5.21 14.31 9.28
C GLU A 175 -4.58 13.09 9.92
N LEU A 176 -3.50 13.30 10.65
CA LEU A 176 -2.86 12.30 11.49
C LEU A 176 -3.42 12.33 12.90
N ILE A 177 -3.98 11.20 13.32
CA ILE A 177 -4.45 10.94 14.68
C ILE A 177 -3.46 9.95 15.30
N PRO A 178 -2.74 10.32 16.37
CA PRO A 178 -1.83 9.39 17.04
C PRO A 178 -2.64 8.25 17.67
N LEU A 179 -2.14 7.02 17.56
CA LEU A 179 -2.68 5.85 18.24
C LEU A 179 -1.78 5.50 19.42
N ALA A 180 -2.39 5.29 20.58
CA ALA A 180 -1.67 5.08 21.83
C ALA A 180 -1.26 3.62 22.05
N SER A 181 -1.87 2.68 21.32
CA SER A 181 -1.60 1.24 21.54
C SER A 181 -1.89 0.37 20.32
N MET A 182 -1.31 -0.84 20.33
CA MET A 182 -1.67 -1.89 19.38
C MET A 182 -3.11 -2.38 19.56
N THR A 183 -3.70 -2.23 20.76
CA THR A 183 -5.12 -2.54 20.99
C THR A 183 -6.04 -1.64 20.16
N GLU A 184 -5.70 -0.35 20.03
CA GLU A 184 -6.45 0.58 19.17
C GLU A 184 -6.30 0.21 17.69
N VAL A 185 -5.08 -0.17 17.27
CA VAL A 185 -4.81 -0.67 15.92
C VAL A 185 -5.64 -1.91 15.62
N ASP A 186 -5.64 -2.90 16.50
CA ASP A 186 -6.35 -4.16 16.30
C ASP A 186 -7.87 -3.94 16.30
N SER A 187 -8.36 -3.02 17.14
CA SER A 187 -9.76 -2.59 17.13
C SER A 187 -10.15 -1.95 15.80
N LEU A 188 -9.32 -1.04 15.28
CA LEU A 188 -9.56 -0.42 13.96
C LEU A 188 -9.49 -1.45 12.84
N ARG A 189 -8.53 -2.38 12.87
CA ARG A 189 -8.43 -3.47 11.88
C ARG A 189 -9.65 -4.39 11.91
N ALA A 190 -10.19 -4.69 13.09
CA ALA A 190 -11.39 -5.50 13.24
C ALA A 190 -12.62 -4.86 12.58
N THR A 191 -12.68 -3.53 12.49
CA THR A 191 -13.76 -2.84 11.75
C THR A 191 -13.63 -2.96 10.23
N GLY A 192 -12.46 -3.32 9.71
CA GLY A 192 -12.17 -3.31 8.27
C GLY A 192 -12.01 -1.92 7.65
N ILE A 193 -12.07 -0.84 8.45
CA ILE A 193 -11.92 0.55 7.99
C ILE A 193 -10.47 0.86 7.60
N VAL A 194 -9.50 0.14 8.19
CA VAL A 194 -8.06 0.35 7.96
C VAL A 194 -7.38 -0.93 7.45
N GLY A 195 -6.34 -0.73 6.64
CA GLY A 195 -5.48 -1.81 6.11
C GLY A 195 -4.22 -2.05 6.95
N ASP A 196 -3.18 -2.58 6.32
CA ASP A 196 -1.86 -2.73 6.94
C ASP A 196 -1.10 -1.42 7.07
N PHE A 197 -0.03 -1.44 7.87
CA PHE A 197 0.83 -0.28 8.05
C PHE A 197 1.53 0.12 6.77
N VAL A 198 1.58 1.42 6.52
CA VAL A 198 2.60 2.01 5.65
C VAL A 198 3.76 2.43 6.56
N GLN A 199 4.89 1.74 6.44
CA GLN A 199 6.12 2.10 7.15
C GLN A 199 6.74 3.33 6.49
N MET A 200 6.99 4.38 7.28
CA MET A 200 7.66 5.57 6.78
C MET A 200 9.18 5.36 6.78
N PRO A 201 9.89 5.81 5.73
CA PRO A 201 11.34 5.68 5.62
C PRO A 201 12.08 6.61 6.59
N ASP A 202 11.46 7.72 6.97
CA ASP A 202 11.98 8.74 7.86
C ASP A 202 10.85 9.54 8.53
N GLY A 203 11.21 10.50 9.40
CA GLY A 203 10.26 11.37 10.08
C GLY A 203 9.63 12.46 9.20
N LEU A 204 10.04 12.67 7.94
CA LEU A 204 9.56 13.81 7.13
C LEU A 204 8.08 13.71 6.82
N ILE A 205 7.59 12.50 6.52
CA ILE A 205 6.17 12.28 6.23
C ILE A 205 5.34 12.49 7.49
N TRP A 206 5.79 11.97 8.64
CA TRP A 206 5.14 12.19 9.93
C TRP A 206 5.06 13.67 10.30
N ASN A 207 6.16 14.42 10.09
CA ASN A 207 6.23 15.84 10.36
C ASN A 207 5.29 16.64 9.45
N THR A 208 5.22 16.28 8.17
CA THR A 208 4.33 16.91 7.19
C THR A 208 2.87 16.70 7.57
N LEU A 209 2.50 15.47 7.93
CA LEU A 209 1.15 15.14 8.37
C LEU A 209 0.78 15.84 9.68
N THR A 210 1.71 15.91 10.64
CA THR A 210 1.55 16.67 11.88
C THR A 210 1.27 18.16 11.59
N ALA A 211 1.99 18.76 10.64
CA ALA A 211 1.76 20.14 10.23
C ALA A 211 0.41 20.34 9.50
N ILE A 212 -0.04 19.36 8.72
CA ILE A 212 -1.39 19.37 8.11
C ILE A 212 -2.46 19.31 9.20
N THR A 213 -2.35 18.37 10.15
CA THR A 213 -3.26 18.25 11.30
C THR A 213 -3.35 19.57 12.06
N GLY A 214 -2.20 20.18 12.38
CA GLY A 214 -2.15 21.46 13.09
C GLY A 214 -2.90 22.57 12.37
N ARG A 215 -2.63 22.77 11.06
CA ARG A 215 -3.33 23.77 10.26
C ARG A 215 -4.85 23.60 10.30
N LYS A 216 -5.34 22.36 10.20
CA LYS A 216 -6.78 22.08 10.21
C LYS A 216 -7.42 22.25 11.57
N LEU A 217 -6.74 21.89 12.65
CA LEU A 217 -7.24 22.12 14.01
C LEU A 217 -7.39 23.62 14.30
N VAL A 218 -6.41 24.43 13.88
CA VAL A 218 -6.47 25.89 13.98
C VAL A 218 -7.66 26.43 13.17
N GLN A 219 -7.83 25.99 11.92
CA GLN A 219 -8.93 26.42 11.05
C GLN A 219 -10.32 26.05 11.60
N ARG A 220 -10.45 24.87 12.23
CA ARG A 220 -11.75 24.39 12.74
C ARG A 220 -12.12 25.00 14.08
N SER A 221 -11.18 25.10 15.01
CA SER A 221 -11.48 25.45 16.40
C SER A 221 -11.08 26.85 16.79
N GLY A 222 -10.00 27.39 16.21
CA GLY A 222 -9.33 28.60 16.69
C GLY A 222 -8.90 28.54 18.16
N ASN A 223 -9.00 27.38 18.82
CA ASN A 223 -8.77 27.22 20.26
C ASN A 223 -7.31 26.79 20.50
N PRO A 224 -6.49 27.65 21.14
CA PRO A 224 -5.08 27.35 21.38
C PRO A 224 -4.86 26.10 22.24
N ASP A 225 -5.68 25.90 23.28
CA ASP A 225 -5.50 24.80 24.23
C ASP A 225 -5.87 23.46 23.61
N ALA A 226 -6.97 23.41 22.86
CA ALA A 226 -7.37 22.21 22.13
C ALA A 226 -6.36 21.83 21.03
N THR A 227 -5.81 22.84 20.34
CA THR A 227 -4.78 22.64 19.31
C THR A 227 -3.49 22.13 19.93
N ALA A 228 -3.07 22.70 21.06
CA ALA A 228 -1.86 22.28 21.79
C ALA A 228 -1.95 20.83 22.26
N ALA A 229 -3.06 20.45 22.92
CA ALA A 229 -3.26 19.09 23.43
C ALA A 229 -3.25 18.03 22.31
N ALA A 230 -3.80 18.34 21.14
CA ALA A 230 -3.83 17.42 20.01
C ALA A 230 -2.48 17.32 19.27
N LEU A 231 -1.68 18.40 19.24
CA LEU A 231 -0.38 18.41 18.56
C LEU A 231 0.78 17.90 19.41
N ALA A 232 0.71 18.06 20.73
CA ALA A 232 1.76 17.62 21.66
C ALA A 232 2.23 16.18 21.42
N PRO A 233 1.36 15.14 21.39
CA PRO A 233 1.81 13.77 21.17
C PRO A 233 2.43 13.54 19.78
N LEU A 234 1.96 14.25 18.75
CA LEU A 234 2.47 14.14 17.39
C LEU A 234 3.88 14.73 17.25
N LEU A 235 4.11 15.85 17.92
CA LEU A 235 5.38 16.58 17.88
C LEU A 235 6.46 15.92 18.74
N VAL A 236 6.11 15.17 19.79
CA VAL A 236 7.09 14.34 20.52
C VAL A 236 7.80 13.38 19.57
N SER A 237 7.03 12.64 18.76
CA SER A 237 7.59 11.73 17.74
C SER A 237 8.41 12.50 16.71
N ALA A 238 7.92 13.66 16.24
CA ALA A 238 8.62 14.52 15.28
C ALA A 238 9.94 15.12 15.77
N VAL A 239 10.05 15.36 17.07
CA VAL A 239 11.24 15.92 17.73
C VAL A 239 12.24 14.83 18.06
N VAL A 240 11.80 13.70 18.62
CA VAL A 240 12.65 12.50 18.81
C VAL A 240 13.25 12.07 17.46
N ALA A 241 12.40 11.95 16.45
CA ALA A 241 12.58 12.70 15.20
C ALA A 241 13.97 13.12 14.72
N GLY A 242 14.05 14.44 14.57
CA GLY A 242 15.23 15.14 14.11
C GLY A 242 16.37 15.14 15.13
N LEU A 243 16.16 14.64 16.35
CA LEU A 243 17.20 14.52 17.38
C LEU A 243 17.93 13.17 17.36
N ALA A 244 17.53 12.24 16.48
CA ALA A 244 18.15 10.93 16.35
C ALA A 244 19.69 11.03 16.22
N GLY A 245 20.39 10.73 17.32
CA GLY A 245 21.86 10.67 17.39
C GLY A 245 22.57 11.86 18.05
N THR A 246 21.88 12.94 18.45
CA THR A 246 22.55 14.14 19.02
C THR A 246 22.54 14.25 20.54
N GLY A 247 21.93 13.29 21.26
CA GLY A 247 22.06 13.18 22.72
C GLY A 247 21.45 14.34 23.51
N SER A 248 20.30 14.88 23.07
CA SER A 248 19.65 16.04 23.69
C SER A 248 19.28 15.88 25.17
N GLY A 249 19.14 14.64 25.68
CA GLY A 249 18.80 14.34 27.08
C GLY A 249 17.37 14.70 27.48
N LEU A 250 16.51 15.07 26.53
CA LEU A 250 15.11 15.44 26.78
C LEU A 250 14.22 14.20 26.91
N THR A 251 13.32 14.21 27.90
CA THR A 251 12.26 13.19 28.04
C THR A 251 11.06 13.51 27.15
N GLU A 252 10.24 12.50 26.84
CA GLU A 252 9.00 12.68 26.08
C GLU A 252 8.06 13.72 26.73
N GLU A 253 7.94 13.69 28.05
CA GLU A 253 7.14 14.66 28.82
C GLU A 253 7.67 16.08 28.68
N GLN A 254 8.99 16.27 28.70
CA GLN A 254 9.61 17.59 28.50
C GLN A 254 9.34 18.13 27.10
N VAL A 255 9.37 17.25 26.09
CA VAL A 255 9.06 17.63 24.70
C VAL A 255 7.57 17.96 24.54
N ALA A 256 6.67 17.21 25.17
CA ALA A 256 5.24 17.49 25.16
C ALA A 256 4.93 18.86 25.79
N GLN A 257 5.47 19.14 26.99
CA GLN A 257 5.29 20.42 27.67
C GLN A 257 5.86 21.60 26.87
N ALA A 258 7.06 21.45 26.30
CA ALA A 258 7.67 22.48 25.46
C ALA A 258 6.81 22.75 24.21
N THR A 259 6.23 21.71 23.63
CA THR A 259 5.33 21.82 22.48
C THR A 259 4.07 22.60 22.84
N GLU A 260 3.40 22.25 23.94
CA GLU A 260 2.20 22.95 24.38
C GLU A 260 2.47 24.44 24.62
N ALA A 261 3.59 24.76 25.27
CA ALA A 261 4.01 26.13 25.51
C ALA A 261 4.28 26.88 24.19
N ALA A 262 4.97 26.25 23.23
CA ALA A 262 5.27 26.84 21.93
C ALA A 262 4.01 27.13 21.11
N VAL A 263 3.05 26.21 21.07
CA VAL A 263 1.77 26.41 20.36
C VAL A 263 1.02 27.60 20.98
N ARG A 264 0.88 27.65 22.30
CA ARG A 264 0.20 28.77 22.98
C ARG A 264 0.88 30.11 22.69
N ALA A 265 2.21 30.15 22.65
CA ALA A 265 2.97 31.36 22.35
C ALA A 265 2.71 31.88 20.91
N VAL A 266 2.65 30.99 19.92
CA VAL A 266 2.34 31.37 18.53
C VAL A 266 0.95 32.01 18.42
N PHE A 267 -0.05 31.44 19.09
CA PHE A 267 -1.39 32.03 19.13
C PHE A 267 -1.42 33.40 19.84
N ALA A 268 -0.69 33.54 20.95
CA ALA A 268 -0.60 34.81 21.67
C ALA A 268 0.09 35.91 20.84
N ASP A 269 1.06 35.56 20.01
CA ASP A 269 1.73 36.51 19.12
C ASP A 269 0.86 36.91 17.92
N ALA A 270 0.14 35.95 17.34
CA ALA A 270 -0.81 36.22 16.25
C ALA A 270 -2.03 37.08 16.67
N ALA A 271 -2.27 37.23 17.97
CA ALA A 271 -3.34 38.06 18.53
C ALA A 271 -2.93 39.52 18.79
N LYS A 272 -1.67 39.89 18.58
CA LYS A 272 -1.15 41.27 18.69
C LYS A 272 -1.25 42.00 17.36
#